data_AF-A0AAW9L738-F1
#
_entry.id   AF-A0AAW9L738-F1
#
_cell.length_a   1.000
_cell.length_b   1.000
_cell.length_c   1.000
_cell.angle_alpha   90.00
_cell.angle_beta   90.00
_cell.angle_gamma   90.00
#
_symmetry.space_group_name_H-M   'P 1'
#
loop_
_entity.id
_entity.type
_entity.pdbx_description
1 polymer ?
#
loop_
_entity_poly.entity_id
_entity_poly.type
_entity_poly.pdbx_seq_one_letter_code
_entity_poly.pdbx_strand_id
1 'polypeptide(L)'
;MTADPDVPWGLVSEVRRSRRKTQIIEILSEEPAAATDVASEIRLETKTVSNYFLELKTTEPPLIKCLTPEQPHHRLYCLTETGDVVSNHIGSNN
;
A
#
# COMPACT_ATOMS: atom_id res chain seq x y z
N MET A 1 -7.98 -21.93 15.49
CA MET A 1 -6.99 -21.46 14.51
C MET A 1 -5.96 -20.66 15.27
N THR A 2 -4.71 -21.13 15.32
CA THR A 2 -3.58 -20.31 15.77
C THR A 2 -3.25 -19.34 14.66
N ALA A 3 -3.05 -18.05 14.99
CA ALA A 3 -2.65 -17.07 13.99
C ALA A 3 -1.29 -17.48 13.40
N ASP A 4 -1.14 -17.34 12.07
CA ASP A 4 0.12 -17.61 11.39
C ASP A 4 1.20 -16.64 11.91
N PRO A 5 2.32 -17.13 12.50
CA PRO A 5 3.36 -16.28 13.05
C PRO A 5 4.14 -15.48 11.99
N ASP A 6 4.08 -15.90 10.72
CA ASP A 6 4.81 -15.24 9.62
C ASP A 6 4.03 -14.05 9.04
N VAL A 7 2.76 -13.88 9.42
CA VAL A 7 1.94 -12.73 9.03
C VAL A 7 2.23 -11.55 9.96
N PRO A 8 2.59 -10.37 9.42
CA PRO A 8 2.83 -9.17 10.22
C PRO A 8 1.50 -8.55 10.69
N TRP A 9 0.82 -9.20 11.64
CA TRP A 9 -0.52 -8.81 12.12
C TRP A 9 -0.63 -7.36 12.59
N GLY A 10 0.46 -6.77 13.08
CA GLY A 10 0.52 -5.34 13.40
C GLY A 10 0.29 -4.44 12.18
N LEU A 11 0.96 -4.73 11.06
CA LEU A 11 0.80 -4.00 9.80
C LEU A 11 -0.57 -4.29 9.17
N VAL A 12 -1.05 -5.54 9.25
CA VAL A 12 -2.41 -5.89 8.80
C VAL A 12 -3.46 -5.06 9.55
N SER A 13 -3.37 -4.99 10.88
CA SER A 13 -4.27 -4.17 11.71
C SER A 13 -4.17 -2.68 11.38
N GLU A 14 -2.95 -2.17 11.19
CA GLU A 14 -2.71 -0.78 10.80
C GLU A 14 -3.35 -0.41 9.46
N VAL A 15 -3.22 -1.27 8.45
CA VAL A 15 -3.78 -1.03 7.13
C VAL A 15 -5.31 -1.14 7.18
N ARG A 16 -5.86 -2.17 7.84
CA ARG A 16 -7.31 -2.38 7.96
C ARG A 16 -8.05 -1.23 8.64
N ARG A 17 -7.46 -0.61 9.67
CA ARG A 17 -8.10 0.55 10.34
C ARG A 17 -8.15 1.81 9.48
N SER A 18 -7.39 1.85 8.37
CA SER A 18 -7.36 2.97 7.45
C SER A 18 -7.95 2.54 6.10
N ARG A 19 -9.19 2.98 5.85
CA ARG A 19 -9.86 2.79 4.54
C ARG A 19 -8.97 3.23 3.38
N ARG A 20 -8.23 4.33 3.53
CA ARG A 20 -7.37 4.86 2.47
C ARG A 20 -6.13 4.01 2.24
N LYS A 21 -5.46 3.53 3.29
CA LYS A 21 -4.32 2.61 3.13
C LYS A 21 -4.78 1.29 2.52
N THR A 22 -5.95 0.79 2.92
CA THR A 22 -6.54 -0.43 2.33
C THR A 22 -6.74 -0.27 0.83
N GLN A 23 -7.43 0.79 0.39
CA GLN A 23 -7.65 1.06 -1.04
C GLN A 23 -6.34 1.21 -1.82
N ILE A 24 -5.33 1.87 -1.24
CA ILE A 24 -4.01 2.02 -1.89
C ILE A 24 -3.32 0.67 -2.07
N ILE A 25 -3.31 -0.18 -1.03
CA ILE A 25 -2.69 -1.50 -1.10
C ILE A 25 -3.43 -2.41 -2.08
N GLU A 26 -4.77 -2.35 -2.12
CA GLU A 26 -5.58 -3.08 -3.10
C GLU A 26 -5.19 -2.69 -4.54
N ILE A 27 -5.14 -1.40 -4.86
CA ILE A 27 -4.73 -0.94 -6.20
C ILE A 27 -3.32 -1.41 -6.55
N LEU A 28 -2.37 -1.25 -5.63
CA LEU A 28 -0.98 -1.66 -5.85
C LEU A 28 -0.78 -3.17 -5.89
N SER A 29 -1.74 -3.96 -5.42
CA SER A 29 -1.75 -5.42 -5.52
C SER A 29 -2.13 -5.91 -6.91
N GLU A 30 -2.89 -5.10 -7.67
CA GLU A 30 -3.28 -5.41 -9.04
C GLU A 30 -2.14 -5.09 -10.02
N GLU A 31 -1.60 -3.86 -9.93
CA GLU A 31 -0.48 -3.43 -10.77
C GLU A 31 0.33 -2.28 -10.18
N PRO A 32 1.58 -2.07 -10.62
CA PRO A 32 2.34 -0.89 -10.22
C PRO A 32 1.71 0.41 -10.72
N ALA A 33 1.54 1.39 -9.83
CA ALA A 33 0.87 2.65 -10.14
C ALA A 33 1.64 3.87 -9.63
N ALA A 34 1.42 5.04 -10.23
CA ALA A 34 1.89 6.32 -9.69
C ALA A 34 0.89 6.87 -8.67
N ALA A 35 1.37 7.77 -7.80
CA ALA A 35 0.50 8.43 -6.81
C ALA A 35 -0.66 9.22 -7.46
N THR A 36 -0.46 9.73 -8.68
CA THR A 36 -1.50 10.43 -9.46
C THR A 36 -2.60 9.49 -9.93
N ASP A 37 -2.25 8.28 -10.34
CA ASP A 37 -3.19 7.29 -10.86
C ASP A 37 -4.10 6.81 -9.72
N VAL A 38 -3.46 6.42 -8.61
CA VAL A 38 -4.15 6.04 -7.37
C VAL A 38 -5.04 7.18 -6.87
N ALA A 39 -4.55 8.42 -6.86
CA ALA A 39 -5.33 9.58 -6.42
C ALA A 39 -6.58 9.82 -7.27
N SER A 40 -6.46 9.67 -8.59
CA SER A 40 -7.60 9.73 -9.52
C SER A 40 -8.64 8.66 -9.20
N GLU A 41 -8.19 7.43 -9.00
CA GLU A 41 -9.06 6.28 -8.76
C GLU A 41 -9.84 6.39 -7.44
N ILE A 42 -9.17 6.72 -6.33
CA ILE A 42 -9.81 6.81 -5.00
C ILE A 42 -10.37 8.20 -4.69
N ARG A 43 -10.36 9.10 -5.68
CA ARG A 43 -10.85 10.49 -5.64
C ARG A 43 -10.27 11.29 -4.48
N LEU A 44 -8.94 11.34 -4.41
CA LEU A 44 -8.18 12.13 -3.44
C LEU A 44 -7.22 13.09 -4.12
N GLU A 45 -6.69 14.04 -3.36
CA GLU A 45 -5.57 14.84 -3.83
C GLU A 45 -4.30 13.99 -3.94
N THR A 46 -3.52 14.19 -5.01
CA THR A 46 -2.23 13.51 -5.21
C THR A 46 -1.28 13.72 -4.02
N LYS A 47 -1.33 14.89 -3.38
CA LYS A 47 -0.54 15.19 -2.17
C LYS A 47 -0.91 14.26 -1.01
N THR A 48 -2.20 14.00 -0.80
CA THR A 48 -2.68 13.08 0.24
C THR A 48 -2.19 11.66 -0.02
N VAL A 49 -2.31 11.19 -1.26
CA VAL A 49 -1.80 9.86 -1.64
C VAL A 49 -0.28 9.78 -1.50
N SER A 50 0.44 10.83 -1.87
CA SER A 50 1.90 10.89 -1.70
C SER A 50 2.33 10.79 -0.24
N ASN A 51 1.56 11.38 0.69
CA ASN A 51 1.80 11.21 2.12
C ASN A 51 1.56 9.76 2.56
N TYR A 52 0.48 9.12 2.09
CA TYR A 52 0.27 7.69 2.37
C TYR A 52 1.37 6.81 1.79
N PHE A 53 1.86 7.10 0.59
CA PHE A 53 2.98 6.37 -0.02
C PHE A 53 4.24 6.51 0.83
N LEU A 54 4.52 7.71 1.35
CA LEU A 54 5.63 7.92 2.26
C LEU A 54 5.47 7.05 3.52
N GLU A 55 4.32 7.10 4.18
CA GLU A 55 4.04 6.28 5.36
C GLU A 55 4.24 4.78 5.08
N LEU A 56 3.63 4.27 4.02
CA LEU A 56 3.69 2.85 3.64
C LEU A 56 5.11 2.42 3.26
N LYS A 57 5.89 3.30 2.62
CA LYS A 57 7.29 3.03 2.29
C LYS A 57 8.21 3.03 3.52
N THR A 58 7.83 3.73 4.59
CA THR A 58 8.62 3.84 5.82
C THR A 58 8.12 2.94 6.96
N THR A 59 7.16 2.05 6.69
CA THR A 59 6.82 0.97 7.62
C THR A 59 8.00 0.02 7.81
N GLU A 60 8.01 -0.73 8.91
CA GLU A 60 9.04 -1.72 9.22
C GLU A 60 8.40 -3.11 9.38
N PRO A 61 8.61 -4.05 8.44
CA PRO A 61 9.24 -3.83 7.12
C PRO A 61 8.36 -2.99 6.16
N PRO A 62 8.95 -2.35 5.12
CA PRO A 62 8.22 -1.53 4.15
C PRO A 62 7.14 -2.31 3.41
N LEU A 63 5.96 -1.70 3.22
CA LEU A 63 4.85 -2.31 2.47
C LEU A 63 4.88 -2.00 0.97
N ILE A 64 5.49 -0.89 0.57
CA ILE A 64 5.61 -0.51 -0.85
C ILE A 64 7.04 -0.09 -1.20
N LYS A 65 7.41 -0.20 -2.47
CA LYS A 65 8.71 0.26 -3.00
C LYS A 65 8.54 1.04 -4.31
N CYS A 66 9.44 1.99 -4.53
CA CYS A 66 9.52 2.78 -5.77
C CYS A 66 10.32 2.00 -6.83
N LEU A 67 9.76 1.86 -8.02
CA LEU A 67 10.38 1.17 -9.16
C LEU A 67 11.20 2.10 -10.05
N THR A 68 10.81 3.38 -10.16
CA THR A 68 11.44 4.37 -11.06
C THR A 68 11.94 5.61 -10.29
N PRO A 69 12.86 5.46 -9.32
CA PRO A 69 13.34 6.56 -8.47
C PRO A 69 13.96 7.73 -9.26
N GLU A 70 14.51 7.45 -10.45
CA GLU A 70 15.12 8.39 -11.39
C GLU A 70 14.11 9.30 -12.11
N GLN A 71 12.81 9.00 -12.03
CA GLN A 71 11.73 9.78 -12.66
C GLN A 71 10.92 10.52 -11.59
N PRO A 72 11.38 11.67 -11.07
CA PRO A 72 10.78 12.32 -9.89
C PRO A 72 9.30 12.70 -10.06
N HIS A 73 8.84 12.92 -11.30
CA HIS A 73 7.45 13.31 -11.60
C HIS A 73 6.55 12.14 -12.03
N HIS A 74 7.12 10.94 -12.25
CA HIS A 74 6.41 9.75 -12.77
C HIS A 74 6.83 8.47 -12.05
N ARG A 75 7.05 8.56 -10.73
CA ARG A 75 7.45 7.41 -9.92
C ARG A 75 6.33 6.38 -9.87
N LEU A 76 6.65 5.16 -10.31
CA LEU A 76 5.81 3.99 -10.14
C LEU A 76 6.16 3.29 -8.83
N TYR A 77 5.13 2.79 -8.15
CA TYR A 77 5.26 2.05 -6.90
C TYR A 77 4.58 0.70 -7.04
N CYS A 78 5.06 -0.30 -6.30
CA CYS A 78 4.44 -1.61 -6.18
C CYS A 78 4.55 -2.11 -4.73
N LEU A 79 3.84 -3.19 -4.42
CA LEU A 79 3.99 -3.88 -3.14
C LEU A 79 5.38 -4.50 -3.00
N THR A 80 5.88 -4.56 -1.78
CA THR A 80 6.98 -5.45 -1.39
C THR A 80 6.44 -6.85 -1.10
N GLU A 81 7.31 -7.81 -0.76
CA GLU A 81 6.87 -9.13 -0.27
C GLU A 81 6.00 -9.00 0.99
N THR A 82 6.37 -8.13 1.94
CA THR A 82 5.53 -7.84 3.11
C THR A 82 4.21 -7.19 2.71
N GLY A 83 4.25 -6.24 1.76
CA GLY A 83 3.06 -5.61 1.20
C GLY A 83 2.07 -6.62 0.65
N ASP A 84 2.57 -7.63 -0.08
CA ASP A 84 1.79 -8.71 -0.66
C ASP A 84 1.20 -9.65 0.39
N VAL A 85 1.96 -10.01 1.43
CA VAL A 85 1.40 -10.75 2.57
C VAL A 85 0.27 -9.95 3.23
N VAL A 86 0.46 -8.64 3.45
CA VAL A 86 -0.57 -7.79 4.03
C VAL A 86 -1.80 -7.69 3.13
N SER A 87 -1.65 -7.52 1.82
CA SER A 87 -2.76 -7.39 0.87
C SER A 87 -3.69 -8.61 0.92
N ASN A 88 -3.12 -9.82 0.99
CA ASN A 88 -3.86 -11.08 1.12
C ASN A 88 -4.72 -11.18 2.39
N HIS A 89 -4.42 -10.36 3.40
CA HIS A 89 -5.14 -10.32 4.67
C HIS A 89 -5.96 -9.06 4.89
N ILE A 90 -6.05 -8.11 3.96
CA ILE A 90 -6.93 -6.93 4.11
C ILE A 90 -8.21 -7.02 3.26
N GLY A 91 -8.33 -8.03 2.39
CA GLY A 91 -9.48 -8.27 1.52
C GLY A 91 -10.81 -8.43 2.25
N SER A 92 -11.78 -7.63 1.78
CA SER A 92 -13.22 -7.49 2.08
C SER A 92 -13.86 -8.36 3.16
N ASN A 93 -14.10 -7.77 4.35
CA ASN A 93 -15.39 -8.00 5.01
C ASN A 93 -16.44 -7.25 4.19
N ASN A 94 -17.40 -7.98 3.63
CA ASN A 94 -18.68 -7.47 3.12
C ASN A 94 -19.34 -6.50 4.12
#